data_AF-A0A6B2DSS6-F1
#
_entry.id   AF-A0A6B2DSS6-F1
#
_cell.length_a   1.000
_cell.length_b   1.000
_cell.length_c   1.000
_cell.angle_alpha   90.00
_cell.angle_beta   90.00
_cell.angle_gamma   90.00
#
_symmetry.space_group_name_H-M   'P 1'
#
loop_
_entity.id
_entity.type
_entity.pdbx_description
1 polymer ?
#
loop_
_entity_poly.entity_id
_entity_poly.type
_entity_poly.pdbx_seq_one_letter_code
_entity_poly.pdbx_strand_id
1 'polypeptide(L)'
;AAGALLGALATGLRSLAHGRPLPADHWTELRAVPDGPIRMDRRGTARLSGLTMLADGTVVPFRLPKADPSMAANIASTGRLWIAGVPRPGAARTGLPGYPVLGTVWLG
;
A
#
# COMPACT_ATOMS: atom_id res chain seq x y z
N ALA A 1 -40.52 30.27 -23.64
CA ALA A 1 -40.69 29.15 -22.69
C ALA A 1 -39.31 28.66 -22.29
N ALA A 2 -39.06 28.55 -20.99
CA ALA A 2 -37.75 28.37 -20.38
C ALA A 2 -37.47 26.90 -20.04
N GLY A 3 -36.20 26.50 -20.18
CA GLY A 3 -35.54 25.42 -19.42
C GLY A 3 -35.93 23.97 -19.78
N ALA A 4 -35.09 22.96 -19.65
CA ALA A 4 -33.67 22.85 -19.34
C ALA A 4 -33.24 21.42 -19.76
N LEU A 5 -32.01 21.28 -20.23
CA LEU A 5 -31.38 20.01 -20.63
C LEU A 5 -31.24 19.06 -19.42
N LEU A 6 -31.88 17.90 -19.49
CA LEU A 6 -31.65 16.81 -18.55
C LEU A 6 -30.41 16.01 -18.99
N GLY A 7 -29.25 16.44 -18.51
CA GLY A 7 -28.02 15.65 -18.57
C GLY A 7 -28.07 14.54 -17.51
N ALA A 8 -28.33 13.30 -17.94
CA ALA A 8 -28.26 12.15 -17.04
C ALA A 8 -26.80 11.91 -16.61
N LEU A 9 -26.54 12.09 -15.31
CA LEU A 9 -25.28 11.75 -14.65
C LEU A 9 -25.06 10.23 -14.70
N ALA A 10 -24.18 9.78 -15.57
CA ALA A 10 -23.68 8.41 -15.56
C ALA A 10 -22.85 8.19 -14.29
N THR A 11 -23.47 7.65 -13.25
CA THR A 11 -22.79 7.25 -12.03
C THR A 11 -21.98 5.99 -12.35
N GLY A 12 -20.70 6.18 -12.67
CA GLY A 12 -19.79 5.07 -12.91
C GLY A 12 -19.56 4.29 -11.62
N LEU A 13 -20.32 3.21 -11.41
CA LEU A 13 -19.92 2.16 -10.48
C LEU A 13 -18.62 1.58 -10.99
N ARG A 14 -17.49 2.01 -10.41
CA ARG A 14 -16.27 1.22 -10.50
C ARG A 14 -16.52 -0.04 -9.71
N SER A 15 -16.92 -1.10 -10.41
CA SER A 15 -16.90 -2.45 -9.88
C SER A 15 -15.55 -2.65 -9.21
N LEU A 16 -15.55 -2.74 -7.88
CA LEU A 16 -14.40 -3.18 -7.11
C LEU A 16 -14.12 -4.58 -7.62
N ALA A 17 -13.17 -4.71 -8.55
CA ALA A 17 -12.71 -5.99 -9.03
C ALA A 17 -12.19 -6.76 -7.82
N HIS A 18 -13.06 -7.58 -7.22
CA HIS A 18 -12.71 -8.66 -6.32
C HIS A 18 -12.07 -9.73 -7.22
N GLY A 19 -10.85 -9.47 -7.66
CA GLY A 19 -10.29 -10.11 -8.84
C GLY A 19 -8.83 -10.48 -8.64
N ARG A 20 -8.65 -11.65 -8.03
CA ARG A 20 -7.41 -12.45 -7.96
C ARG A 20 -6.36 -11.97 -6.93
N PRO A 21 -5.92 -12.83 -5.98
CA PRO A 21 -4.66 -12.65 -5.27
C PRO A 21 -3.57 -12.40 -6.30
N LEU A 22 -2.77 -11.35 -6.12
CA LEU A 22 -1.72 -11.07 -7.08
C LEU A 22 -0.66 -12.16 -7.03
N PRO A 23 -0.13 -12.60 -8.19
CA PRO A 23 0.95 -13.55 -8.24
C PRO A 23 2.23 -12.81 -7.83
N ALA A 24 2.46 -12.71 -6.54
CA ALA A 24 3.81 -12.81 -6.05
C ALA A 24 4.05 -14.32 -5.88
N ASP A 25 4.92 -14.93 -6.69
CA ASP A 25 5.27 -16.35 -6.54
C ASP A 25 5.73 -16.64 -5.10
N HIS A 26 6.26 -15.61 -4.43
CA HIS A 26 6.50 -15.58 -3.00
C HIS A 26 6.34 -14.16 -2.44
N TRP A 27 5.94 -14.09 -1.17
CA TRP A 27 6.00 -12.87 -0.36
C TRP A 27 7.22 -12.92 0.55
N THR A 28 8.00 -11.84 0.57
CA THR A 28 9.12 -11.69 1.50
C THR A 28 8.68 -10.86 2.69
N GLU A 29 8.78 -11.42 3.89
CA GLU A 29 8.57 -10.67 5.13
C GLU A 29 9.82 -9.84 5.45
N LEU A 30 9.63 -8.54 5.64
CA LEU A 30 10.64 -7.65 6.18
C LEU A 30 10.18 -7.11 7.53
N ARG A 31 11.12 -7.00 8.48
CA ARG A 31 10.86 -6.28 9.72
C ARG A 31 10.75 -4.78 9.43
N ALA A 32 9.68 -4.16 9.88
CA ALA A 32 9.45 -2.72 9.78
C ALA A 32 9.46 -2.09 11.16
N VAL A 33 10.18 -0.98 11.29
CA VAL A 33 10.17 -0.11 12.47
C VAL A 33 9.61 1.24 12.03
N PRO A 34 8.31 1.49 12.21
CA PRO A 34 7.71 2.79 11.87
C PRO A 34 8.35 3.94 12.65
N ASP A 35 8.54 5.09 11.98
CA ASP A 35 9.05 6.31 12.63
C ASP A 35 8.07 6.89 13.66
N GLY A 36 6.80 6.49 13.60
CA GLY A 36 5.75 7.00 14.46
C GLY A 36 4.36 6.56 14.03
N PRO A 37 3.30 7.24 14.51
CA PRO A 37 1.92 6.86 14.23
C PRO A 37 1.57 7.07 12.76
N ILE A 38 0.61 6.27 12.27
CA ILE A 38 0.03 6.39 10.93
C ILE A 38 -0.57 7.78 10.76
N ARG A 39 -0.34 8.41 9.60
CA ARG A 39 -0.95 9.69 9.24
C ARG A 39 -1.93 9.49 8.09
N MET A 40 -3.18 9.91 8.26
CA MET A 40 -4.18 9.88 7.20
C MET A 40 -4.18 11.19 6.41
N ASP A 41 -4.35 11.12 5.10
CA ASP A 41 -4.59 12.30 4.26
C ASP A 41 -6.08 12.59 4.07
N ARG A 42 -6.39 13.75 3.48
CA ARG A 42 -7.79 14.16 3.20
C ARG A 42 -8.52 13.27 2.20
N ARG A 43 -7.80 12.39 1.49
CA ARG A 43 -8.35 11.45 0.49
C ARG A 43 -8.54 10.04 1.07
N GLY A 44 -8.29 9.84 2.36
CA GLY A 44 -8.44 8.55 3.03
C GLY A 44 -7.29 7.58 2.78
N THR A 45 -6.13 8.05 2.29
CA THR A 45 -4.93 7.22 2.18
C THR A 45 -4.03 7.41 3.39
N ALA A 46 -3.32 6.35 3.78
CA ALA A 46 -2.38 6.36 4.88
C ALA A 46 -0.96 6.69 4.39
N ARG A 47 -0.21 7.41 5.21
CA ARG A 47 1.23 7.62 5.07
C ARG A 47 1.96 6.92 6.21
N LEU A 48 2.99 6.18 5.85
CA LEU A 48 3.87 5.47 6.77
C LEU A 48 5.32 5.58 6.29
N SER A 49 6.25 5.75 7.21
CA SER A 49 7.69 5.66 6.96
C SER A 49 8.36 5.00 8.15
N GLY A 50 9.58 4.53 7.96
CA GLY A 50 10.33 3.85 8.99
C GLY A 50 11.64 3.28 8.46
N LEU A 51 12.21 2.37 9.24
CA LEU A 51 13.37 1.58 8.85
C LEU A 51 12.99 0.13 8.60
N THR A 52 13.70 -0.51 7.69
CA THR A 52 13.66 -1.95 7.47
C THR A 52 15.06 -2.48 7.20
N MET A 53 15.24 -3.80 7.29
CA MET A 53 16.51 -4.46 7.04
C MET A 53 16.35 -5.43 5.87
N LEU A 54 17.22 -5.29 4.87
CA LEU A 54 17.28 -6.19 3.72
C LEU A 54 17.99 -7.50 4.09
N ALA A 55 17.92 -8.50 3.21
CA ALA A 55 18.48 -9.83 3.45
C ALA A 55 20.01 -9.84 3.63
N ASP A 56 20.70 -8.84 3.09
CA ASP A 56 22.14 -8.64 3.26
C ASP A 56 22.51 -7.94 4.58
N GLY A 57 21.52 -7.64 5.44
CA GLY A 57 21.69 -6.93 6.70
C GLY A 57 21.69 -5.40 6.57
N THR A 58 21.58 -4.85 5.36
CA THR A 58 21.54 -3.40 5.15
C THR A 58 20.25 -2.83 5.71
N VAL A 59 20.37 -1.86 6.62
CA VAL A 59 19.24 -1.09 7.13
C VAL A 59 18.96 0.08 6.18
N VAL A 60 17.75 0.13 5.65
CA VAL A 60 17.30 1.17 4.72
C VAL A 60 16.01 1.82 5.20
N PRO A 61 15.79 3.12 4.93
CA PRO A 61 14.49 3.72 5.15
C PRO A 61 13.46 3.13 4.19
N PHE A 62 12.22 2.97 4.65
CA PHE A 62 11.09 2.71 3.78
C PHE A 62 10.12 3.89 3.80
N ARG A 63 9.47 4.15 2.66
CA ARG A 63 8.44 5.19 2.53
C ARG A 63 7.22 4.67 1.79
N LEU A 64 6.06 4.84 2.41
CA LEU A 64 4.73 4.60 1.87
C LEU A 64 3.97 5.93 1.87
N PRO A 65 4.08 6.74 0.81
CA PRO A 65 3.41 8.04 0.76
C PRO A 65 1.90 7.93 0.53
N LYS A 66 1.44 6.80 -0.03
CA LYS A 66 0.04 6.47 -0.29
C LYS A 66 -0.16 4.96 -0.10
N ALA A 67 -0.57 4.57 1.10
CA ALA A 67 -0.90 3.20 1.45
C ALA A 67 -2.41 3.04 1.67
N ASP A 68 -2.89 1.84 1.40
CA ASP A 68 -4.19 1.39 1.92
C ASP A 68 -4.17 1.48 3.46
N PRO A 69 -5.21 2.05 4.10
CA PRO A 69 -5.30 2.16 5.56
C PRO A 69 -5.13 0.83 6.30
N SER A 70 -5.66 -0.27 5.76
CA SER A 70 -5.58 -1.60 6.37
C SER A 70 -4.16 -2.14 6.31
N MET A 71 -3.46 -1.91 5.18
CA MET A 71 -2.05 -2.25 5.06
C MET A 71 -1.19 -1.46 6.04
N ALA A 72 -1.40 -0.15 6.14
CA ALA A 72 -0.66 0.69 7.10
C ALA A 72 -0.92 0.27 8.55
N ALA A 73 -2.18 -0.04 8.90
CA ALA A 73 -2.56 -0.54 10.21
C ALA A 73 -1.90 -1.88 10.54
N ASN A 74 -1.87 -2.81 9.58
CA ASN A 74 -1.22 -4.11 9.75
C ASN A 74 0.30 -3.96 9.96
N ILE A 75 0.98 -3.12 9.18
CA ILE A 75 2.41 -2.86 9.36
C ILE A 75 2.67 -2.25 10.74
N ALA A 76 1.88 -1.26 11.15
CA ALA A 76 2.06 -0.59 12.43
C ALA A 76 1.81 -1.51 13.64
N SER A 77 0.85 -2.45 13.54
CA SER A 77 0.52 -3.37 14.63
C SER A 77 1.44 -4.59 14.71
N THR A 78 1.94 -5.05 13.57
CA THR A 78 2.74 -6.29 13.49
C THR A 78 4.23 -6.04 13.33
N GLY A 79 4.64 -4.86 12.88
CA GLY A 79 6.01 -4.58 12.48
C GLY A 79 6.46 -5.37 11.25
N ARG A 80 5.53 -5.82 10.39
CA ARG A 80 5.83 -6.63 9.20
C ARG A 80 5.48 -5.87 7.93
N LEU A 81 6.46 -5.72 7.05
CA LEU A 81 6.32 -5.19 5.70
C LEU A 81 6.48 -6.34 4.70
N TRP A 82 5.47 -6.58 3.89
CA TRP A 82 5.49 -7.67 2.91
C TRP A 82 5.81 -7.15 1.52
N ILE A 83 6.93 -7.61 0.97
CA ILE A 83 7.37 -7.27 -0.38
C ILE A 83 7.03 -8.43 -1.32
N ALA A 84 6.49 -8.11 -2.48
CA ALA A 84 6.31 -9.10 -3.54
C ALA A 84 7.68 -9.40 -4.17
N GLY A 85 8.13 -10.65 -4.08
CA GLY A 85 9.44 -11.05 -4.59
C GLY A 85 10.61 -10.68 -3.67
N VAL A 86 11.81 -10.63 -4.25
CA VAL A 86 13.06 -10.31 -3.53
C VAL A 86 13.22 -8.79 -3.43
N PRO A 87 13.31 -8.21 -2.21
CA PRO A 87 13.43 -6.78 -2.02
C PRO A 87 14.81 -6.26 -2.47
N ARG A 88 14.79 -5.10 -3.13
CA ARG A 88 15.99 -4.33 -3.54
C ARG A 88 15.75 -2.86 -3.24
N PRO A 89 16.81 -2.05 -3.04
CA PRO A 89 16.66 -0.60 -2.98
C PRO A 89 15.90 -0.04 -4.20
N GLY A 90 15.08 0.98 -3.98
CA GLY A 90 14.20 1.60 -4.95
C GLY A 90 12.71 1.28 -4.72
N ALA A 91 11.92 1.44 -5.78
CA ALA A 91 10.49 1.14 -5.76
C ALA A 91 10.24 -0.38 -5.77
N ALA A 92 9.47 -0.86 -4.81
CA ALA A 92 9.05 -2.25 -4.71
C ALA A 92 7.54 -2.35 -4.56
N ARG A 93 6.98 -3.47 -5.03
CA ARG A 93 5.57 -3.82 -4.82
C ARG A 93 5.39 -4.38 -3.42
N THR A 94 4.41 -3.86 -2.70
CA THR A 94 4.07 -4.29 -1.33
C THR A 94 2.59 -4.65 -1.25
N GLY A 95 2.20 -5.40 -0.23
CA GLY A 95 0.80 -5.76 0.00
C GLY A 95 0.56 -6.49 1.31
N LEU A 96 -0.56 -7.19 1.38
CA LEU A 96 -0.85 -8.16 2.45
C LEU A 96 -1.04 -9.54 1.82
N PRO A 97 -0.25 -10.57 2.21
CA PRO A 97 -0.41 -11.92 1.69
C PRO A 97 -1.83 -12.45 1.92
N GLY A 98 -2.47 -12.96 0.85
CA GLY A 98 -3.84 -13.50 0.91
C GLY A 98 -4.97 -12.46 0.79
N TYR A 99 -4.65 -11.17 0.71
CA TYR A 99 -5.64 -10.09 0.59
C TYR A 99 -5.46 -9.28 -0.70
N PRO A 100 -6.52 -8.68 -1.26
CA PRO A 100 -6.45 -7.84 -2.46
C PRO A 100 -5.94 -6.42 -2.16
N VAL A 101 -4.89 -6.31 -1.33
CA VAL A 101 -4.34 -5.04 -0.87
C VAL A 101 -2.91 -4.89 -1.38
N LEU A 102 -2.64 -3.78 -2.06
CA LEU A 102 -1.34 -3.49 -2.65
C LEU A 102 -0.97 -2.03 -2.58
N GLY A 103 0.34 -1.78 -2.65
CA GLY A 103 0.89 -0.47 -2.95
C GLY A 103 2.29 -0.54 -3.53
N THR A 104 2.91 0.63 -3.60
CA THR A 104 4.32 0.78 -3.88
C THR A 104 5.00 1.33 -2.64
N VAL A 105 6.05 0.65 -2.19
CA VAL A 105 6.96 1.13 -1.15
C VAL A 105 8.27 1.54 -1.78
N TRP A 106 8.89 2.58 -1.26
CA TRP A 106 10.25 2.96 -1.62
C TRP A 106 11.21 2.51 -0.54
N LEU A 107 12.28 1.79 -0.89
CA LEU A 107 13.32 1.29 0.01
C LEU A 107 14.65 2.00 -0.30
N GLY A 108 15.27 2.68 0.66
CA GLY A 108 16.51 3.45 0.45
C GLY A 108 16.30 4.94 0.23
#